data_AF-A0A6I2L8G9-F1
#
_entry.id   AF-A0A6I2L8G9-F1
#
_cell.length_a   1.000
_cell.length_b   1.000
_cell.length_c   1.000
_cell.angle_alpha   90.00
_cell.angle_beta   90.00
_cell.angle_gamma   90.00
#
_symmetry.space_group_name_H-M   'P 1'
#
loop_
_entity.id
_entity.type
_entity.pdbx_description
1 polymer ?
#
loop_
_entity_poly.entity_id
_entity_poly.type
_entity_poly.pdbx_seq_one_letter_code
_entity_poly.pdbx_strand_id
1 'polypeptide(L)'
;MNKRKIDNTAEVWEAGLLGRDEAHTESAPNELDAMVDDTLGLECVSIRLQRELVNEYKRIADERGVGYLSLMRDALQGFARTEFTKAPKQYTGLV
;
A
#
# COMPACT_ATOMS: atom_id res chain seq x y z
N MET A 1 11.84 23.39 30.59
CA MET A 1 11.76 22.08 31.28
C MET A 1 12.50 21.04 30.44
N ASN A 2 13.53 20.41 30.99
CA ASN A 2 14.37 19.44 30.28
C ASN A 2 13.61 18.09 30.22
N LYS A 3 13.11 17.68 29.05
CA LYS A 3 12.42 16.39 28.91
C LYS A 3 13.45 15.28 29.14
N ARG A 4 13.27 14.48 30.20
CA ARG A 4 14.08 13.28 30.43
C ARG A 4 13.86 12.33 29.24
N LYS A 5 14.95 12.00 28.55
CA LYS A 5 14.92 11.04 27.44
C LYS A 5 14.67 9.65 28.04
N ILE A 6 13.68 8.93 27.51
CA ILE A 6 13.41 7.54 27.86
C ILE A 6 14.32 6.68 26.98
N ASP A 7 14.99 5.69 27.57
CA ASP A 7 15.86 4.78 26.84
C ASP A 7 15.04 3.78 26.01
N ASN A 8 15.48 3.54 24.77
CA ASN A 8 14.80 2.65 23.82
C ASN A 8 15.20 1.18 24.07
N THR A 9 14.65 0.56 25.13
CA THR A 9 14.85 -0.86 25.44
C THR A 9 13.54 -1.65 25.36
N ALA A 10 13.63 -2.97 25.18
CA ALA A 10 12.46 -3.83 25.03
C ALA A 10 11.55 -3.77 26.27
N GLU A 11 12.13 -3.75 27.47
CA GLU A 11 11.38 -3.72 28.74
C GLU A 11 10.54 -2.45 28.88
N VAL A 12 11.03 -1.33 28.34
CA VAL A 12 10.33 -0.03 28.35
C VAL A 12 9.15 -0.03 27.38
N TRP A 13 9.30 -0.68 26.21
CA TRP A 13 8.19 -0.91 25.27
C TRP A 13 7.12 -1.82 25.86
N GLU A 14 7.52 -2.94 26.46
CA GLU A 14 6.58 -3.89 27.10
C GLU A 14 5.84 -3.27 28.29
N ALA A 15 6.54 -2.44 29.07
CA ALA A 15 5.93 -1.66 30.14
C ALA A 15 4.98 -0.55 29.62
N GLY A 16 4.97 -0.28 28.31
CA GLY A 16 4.13 0.73 27.68
C GLY A 16 4.56 2.17 27.97
N LEU A 17 5.80 2.37 28.43
CA LEU A 17 6.36 3.71 28.65
C LEU A 17 6.71 4.43 27.33
N LEU A 18 6.82 3.67 26.23
CA LEU A 18 6.93 4.16 24.86
C LEU A 18 5.68 3.73 24.07
N GLY A 19 5.22 4.61 23.16
CA GLY A 19 4.13 4.30 22.22
C GLY A 19 2.71 4.30 22.79
N ARG A 20 2.50 4.43 24.11
CA ARG A 20 1.16 4.52 24.75
C ARG A 20 0.80 5.91 25.30
N ASP A 21 1.61 6.92 25.01
CA ASP A 21 1.32 8.30 25.40
C ASP A 21 0.22 8.87 24.48
N GLU A 22 -0.89 9.30 25.09
CA GLU A 22 -2.02 9.91 24.38
C GLU A 22 -1.61 11.15 23.56
N ALA A 23 -0.55 11.86 23.98
CA ALA A 23 0.01 12.98 23.24
C ALA A 23 0.58 12.60 21.86
N HIS A 24 0.76 11.30 21.59
CA HIS A 24 1.26 10.75 20.34
C HIS A 24 0.23 9.87 19.60
N THR A 25 -1.04 9.89 20.04
CA THR A 25 -2.14 9.08 19.47
C THR A 25 -2.97 9.84 18.43
N GLU A 26 -2.63 11.11 18.15
CA GLU A 26 -3.38 11.93 17.19
C GLU A 26 -3.38 11.29 15.79
N SER A 27 -4.54 11.35 15.12
CA SER A 27 -4.66 10.91 13.74
C SER A 27 -3.72 11.73 12.85
N ALA A 28 -3.08 11.07 11.90
CA ALA A 28 -2.34 11.77 10.87
C ALA A 28 -3.27 12.75 10.11
N PRO A 29 -2.74 13.90 9.66
CA PRO A 29 -3.48 14.80 8.78
C PRO A 29 -3.83 14.10 7.46
N ASN A 30 -4.99 14.43 6.90
CA ASN A 30 -5.42 13.86 5.62
C ASN A 30 -4.47 14.20 4.47
N GLU A 31 -3.73 15.32 4.55
CA GLU A 31 -2.74 15.67 3.53
C GLU A 31 -1.57 14.67 3.49
N LEU A 32 -1.28 13.98 4.60
CA LEU A 32 -0.18 13.03 4.67
C LEU A 32 -0.43 11.83 3.76
N ASP A 33 -1.67 11.35 3.64
CA ASP A 33 -2.01 10.25 2.73
C ASP A 33 -1.69 10.62 1.28
N ALA A 34 -2.08 11.82 0.84
CA ALA A 34 -1.78 12.31 -0.49
C ALA A 34 -0.26 12.47 -0.74
N MET A 35 0.49 12.91 0.26
CA MET A 35 1.95 13.01 0.18
C MET A 35 2.63 11.63 0.06
N VAL A 36 2.10 10.63 0.77
CA VAL A 36 2.59 9.25 0.67
C VAL A 36 2.33 8.69 -0.72
N ASP A 37 1.11 8.87 -1.24
CA ASP A 37 0.76 8.43 -2.59
C ASP A 37 1.65 9.09 -3.64
N ASP A 38 1.85 10.42 -3.59
CA ASP A 38 2.70 11.15 -4.53
C ASP A 38 4.17 10.69 -4.46
N THR A 39 4.72 10.55 -3.25
CA THR A 39 6.11 10.10 -3.04
C THR A 39 6.34 8.68 -3.59
N LEU A 40 5.33 7.82 -3.52
CA LEU A 40 5.38 6.44 -4.00
C LEU A 40 4.90 6.28 -5.45
N GLY A 41 4.44 7.35 -6.10
CA GLY A 41 3.86 7.32 -7.46
C GLY A 41 2.59 6.47 -7.53
N LEU A 42 1.77 6.48 -6.48
CA LEU A 42 0.51 5.74 -6.38
C LEU A 42 -0.66 6.64 -6.76
N GLU A 43 -1.64 6.04 -7.45
CA GLU A 43 -2.90 6.71 -7.76
C GLU A 43 -4.07 5.86 -7.25
N CYS A 44 -4.93 6.46 -6.44
CA CYS A 44 -6.14 5.81 -5.96
C CYS A 44 -7.21 5.79 -7.06
N VAL A 45 -7.29 4.69 -7.80
CA VAL A 45 -8.33 4.47 -8.80
C VAL A 45 -9.55 3.75 -8.19
N SER A 46 -10.74 4.27 -8.49
CA SER A 46 -12.00 3.61 -8.12
C SER A 46 -12.61 2.92 -9.34
N ILE A 47 -12.62 1.59 -9.33
CA ILE A 47 -13.19 0.76 -10.40
C ILE A 47 -14.29 -0.14 -9.86
N ARG A 48 -15.33 -0.38 -10.66
CA ARG A 48 -16.39 -1.36 -10.35
C ARG A 48 -16.11 -2.66 -11.08
N LEU A 49 -16.07 -3.76 -10.34
CA LEU A 49 -15.85 -5.11 -10.87
C LEU A 49 -17.08 -5.98 -10.65
N GLN A 50 -17.24 -7.00 -11.49
CA GLN A 50 -18.27 -8.02 -11.33
C GLN A 50 -18.02 -8.80 -10.03
N ARG A 51 -19.10 -9.14 -9.30
CA ARG A 51 -19.00 -9.84 -8.00
C ARG A 51 -18.30 -11.20 -8.14
N GLU A 52 -18.59 -11.91 -9.22
CA GLU A 52 -18.00 -13.22 -9.50
C GLU A 52 -16.48 -13.10 -9.68
N LEU A 53 -16.03 -12.15 -10.48
CA LEU A 53 -14.61 -11.86 -10.68
C LEU A 53 -13.89 -11.56 -9.35
N VAL A 54 -14.49 -10.76 -8.47
CA VAL A 54 -13.91 -10.48 -7.14
C VAL A 54 -13.77 -11.77 -6.32
N ASN A 55 -14.74 -12.66 -6.38
CA ASN A 55 -14.69 -13.94 -5.67
C ASN A 55 -13.64 -14.90 -6.24
N GLU A 56 -13.45 -14.91 -7.56
CA GLU A 56 -12.41 -15.70 -8.22
C GLU A 56 -11.02 -15.24 -7.79
N TYR A 57 -10.75 -13.93 -7.78
CA TYR A 57 -9.49 -13.39 -7.28
C TYR A 57 -9.23 -13.78 -5.82
N LYS A 58 -10.26 -13.78 -4.97
CA LYS A 58 -10.11 -14.21 -3.57
C LYS A 58 -9.69 -15.68 -3.48
N ARG A 59 -10.35 -16.58 -4.21
CA ARG A 59 -10.01 -18.01 -4.22
C ARG A 59 -8.57 -18.25 -4.68
N ILE A 60 -8.15 -17.60 -5.77
CA ILE A 60 -6.79 -17.73 -6.30
C ILE A 60 -5.77 -17.17 -5.29
N ALA A 61 -6.10 -16.07 -4.63
CA ALA A 61 -5.25 -15.45 -3.63
C ALA A 61 -5.05 -16.35 -2.40
N ASP A 62 -6.11 -17.01 -1.93
CA ASP A 62 -6.07 -18.00 -0.85
C ASP A 62 -5.15 -19.18 -1.20
N GLU A 63 -5.27 -19.73 -2.41
CA GLU A 63 -4.40 -20.82 -2.89
C GLU A 63 -2.92 -20.40 -3.00
N ARG A 64 -2.66 -19.13 -3.32
CA ARG A 64 -1.30 -18.58 -3.47
C ARG A 64 -0.72 -18.01 -2.18
N GLY A 65 -1.50 -17.91 -1.11
CA GLY A 65 -1.09 -17.30 0.16
C GLY A 65 -0.80 -15.80 0.07
N VAL A 66 -1.49 -15.09 -0.83
CA VAL A 66 -1.35 -13.63 -1.02
C VAL A 66 -2.68 -12.91 -0.82
N GLY A 67 -2.66 -11.58 -0.69
CA GLY A 67 -3.90 -10.78 -0.65
C GLY A 67 -4.52 -10.64 -2.05
N TYR A 68 -5.85 -10.67 -2.15
CA TYR A 68 -6.53 -10.57 -3.45
C TYR A 68 -6.30 -9.22 -4.15
N LEU A 69 -6.18 -8.12 -3.40
CA LEU A 69 -5.83 -6.81 -3.95
C LEU A 69 -4.41 -6.78 -4.51
N SER A 70 -3.46 -7.44 -3.84
CA SER A 70 -2.09 -7.59 -4.34
C SER A 70 -2.07 -8.42 -5.63
N LEU A 71 -2.80 -9.55 -5.65
CA LEU A 71 -2.96 -10.37 -6.85
C LEU A 71 -3.58 -9.59 -8.02
N MET A 72 -4.61 -8.77 -7.75
CA MET A 72 -5.23 -7.90 -8.76
C MET A 72 -4.24 -6.87 -9.29
N ARG A 73 -3.45 -6.22 -8.42
CA ARG A 73 -2.41 -5.26 -8.82
C ARG A 73 -1.38 -5.91 -9.74
N ASP A 74 -0.90 -7.09 -9.36
CA ASP A 74 0.08 -7.86 -10.14
C ASP A 74 -0.49 -8.26 -11.51
N ALA A 75 -1.75 -8.69 -11.56
CA ALA A 75 -2.43 -9.03 -12.80
C ALA A 75 -2.56 -7.83 -13.76
N LEU A 76 -2.97 -6.67 -13.24
CA LEU A 76 -3.07 -5.42 -14.02
C LEU A 76 -1.70 -4.98 -14.54
N GLN A 77 -0.67 -5.03 -13.71
CA GLN A 77 0.69 -4.69 -14.11
C GLN A 77 1.25 -5.67 -15.15
N GLY A 78 1.02 -6.97 -14.96
CA GLY A 78 1.43 -8.02 -15.88
C GLY A 78 0.77 -7.87 -17.25
N PHE A 79 -0.52 -7.55 -17.28
CA PHE A 79 -1.24 -7.24 -18.51
C PHE A 79 -0.63 -6.03 -19.22
N ALA A 80 -0.51 -4.89 -18.54
CA ALA A 80 0.04 -3.67 -19.13
C ALA A 80 1.45 -3.90 -19.71
N ARG A 81 2.36 -4.52 -18.94
CA ARG A 81 3.72 -4.84 -19.38
C ARG A 81 3.73 -5.71 -20.65
N THR A 82 2.87 -6.72 -20.69
CA THR A 82 2.77 -7.65 -21.81
C THR A 82 2.28 -6.93 -23.07
N GLU A 83 1.26 -6.09 -22.94
CA GLU A 83 0.70 -5.36 -24.09
C GLU A 83 1.65 -4.26 -24.59
N PHE A 84 2.35 -3.55 -23.70
CA PHE A 84 3.40 -2.60 -24.11
C PHE A 84 4.56 -3.28 -24.85
N THR A 85 4.91 -4.52 -24.47
CA THR A 85 5.97 -5.28 -25.15
C THR A 85 5.54 -5.72 -26.56
N LYS A 86 4.26 -6.04 -26.75
CA LYS A 86 3.68 -6.44 -28.05
C LYS A 86 3.38 -5.25 -28.96
N ALA A 87 3.23 -4.05 -28.40
CA ALA A 87 2.88 -2.86 -29.17
C ALA A 87 3.97 -2.52 -30.21
N PRO A 88 3.61 -2.11 -31.44
CA PRO A 88 4.58 -1.58 -32.40
C PRO A 88 5.32 -0.39 -31.79
N LYS A 89 6.63 -0.25 -32.08
CA LYS A 89 7.55 0.80 -31.55
C LYS A 89 7.08 2.27 -31.65
N GLN A 90 5.92 2.52 -32.26
CA GLN A 90 5.28 3.82 -32.46
C GLN A 90 4.81 4.46 -31.13
N TYR A 91 4.62 3.67 -30.06
CA TYR A 91 4.20 4.16 -28.74
C TYR A 91 5.36 4.40 -27.76
N THR A 92 6.59 4.01 -28.13
CA THR A 92 7.78 4.11 -27.25
C THR A 92 8.41 5.51 -27.19
N GLY A 93 7.82 6.51 -27.86
CA GLY A 93 8.35 7.87 -27.96
C GLY A 93 7.54 8.96 -27.25
N LEU A 94 6.58 8.60 -26.40
CA LEU A 94 5.84 9.55 -25.55
C LEU A 94 6.24 9.36 -24.09
N VAL A 95 7.49 9.71 -23.77
CA VAL A 95 7.93 10.09 -22.43
C VAL A 95 8.93 11.22 -22.56
#